data_AF-A0A3P9D6T4-F1
#
_entry.id   AF-A0A3P9D6T4-F1
#
_cell.length_a   1.000
_cell.length_b   1.000
_cell.length_c   1.000
_cell.angle_alpha   90.00
_cell.angle_beta   90.00
_cell.angle_gamma   90.00
#
_symmetry.space_group_name_H-M   'P 1'
#
loop_
_entity.id
_entity.type
_entity.pdbx_description
1 polymer ?
#
loop_
_entity_poly.entity_id
_entity_poly.type
_entity_poly.pdbx_seq_one_letter_code
_entity_poly.pdbx_strand_id
1 'polypeptide(L)'
;MMMTACDLSAIAKPWEIQSKVALSVAAEFWEQGDLERTVLEQQPIPMMDRNKAEELPKLQCGFIDFVCAFVYKEFSRFHVEITPMLDRLMNNRKEWNALKEEHDAKVAAIEAAKKAKEEEAEKAAAARQAARGTLPGWLDMPHLRNPLRWEVVSCFGHLFPAAVAS
;
A
#
# COMPACT_ATOMS: atom_id res chain seq x y z
N MET A 1 16.00 37.70 0.66
CA MET A 1 15.57 36.35 1.10
C MET A 1 15.06 36.29 2.55
N MET A 2 15.07 37.39 3.32
CA MET A 2 14.66 37.32 4.74
C MET A 2 13.14 37.12 4.89
N MET A 3 12.32 37.81 4.06
CA MET A 3 10.86 37.62 4.03
C MET A 3 10.48 36.15 3.78
N THR A 4 11.03 35.52 2.74
CA THR A 4 10.75 34.12 2.42
C THR A 4 11.23 33.14 3.50
N ALA A 5 12.34 33.42 4.18
CA ALA A 5 12.79 32.62 5.31
C ALA A 5 11.88 32.76 6.54
N CYS A 6 11.28 33.94 6.75
CA CYS A 6 10.32 34.16 7.82
C CYS A 6 8.99 33.45 7.54
N ASP A 7 8.52 33.46 6.30
CA ASP A 7 7.29 32.76 5.89
C ASP A 7 7.40 31.25 6.14
N LEU A 8 8.59 30.68 5.91
CA LEU A 8 8.86 29.26 6.13
C LEU A 8 9.27 28.91 7.56
N SER A 9 9.28 29.86 8.50
CA SER A 9 9.84 29.66 9.85
C SER A 9 9.10 28.63 10.71
N ALA A 10 7.88 28.24 10.34
CA ALA A 10 7.14 27.17 11.00
C ALA A 10 7.89 25.83 10.95
N ILE A 11 8.69 25.58 9.90
CA ILE A 11 9.41 24.32 9.69
C ILE A 11 10.61 24.15 10.64
N ALA A 12 11.11 25.24 11.22
CA ALA A 12 12.22 25.26 12.18
C ALA A 12 11.74 25.26 13.65
N LYS A 13 10.43 25.17 13.90
CA LYS A 13 9.87 25.07 15.26
C LYS A 13 10.05 23.64 15.82
N PRO A 14 9.97 23.44 17.15
CA PRO A 14 9.99 22.10 17.74
C PRO A 14 8.95 21.16 17.12
N TRP A 15 9.27 19.87 17.10
CA TRP A 15 8.46 18.80 16.50
C TRP A 15 6.96 18.87 16.85
N GLU A 16 6.63 19.05 18.13
CA GLU A 16 5.25 19.15 18.63
C GLU A 16 4.41 20.26 17.99
N ILE A 17 5.07 21.31 17.52
CA ILE A 17 4.45 22.46 16.85
C ILE A 17 4.46 22.22 15.34
N GLN A 18 5.62 21.82 14.79
CA GLN A 18 5.80 21.66 13.36
C GLN A 18 4.87 20.57 12.79
N SER A 19 4.72 19.45 13.48
CA SER A 19 3.80 18.37 13.10
C SER A 19 2.36 18.85 12.97
N LYS A 20 1.87 19.63 13.94
CA LYS A 20 0.52 20.21 13.93
C LYS A 20 0.34 21.17 12.76
N VAL A 21 1.32 22.05 12.52
CA VAL A 21 1.27 22.99 11.40
C VAL A 21 1.26 22.23 10.06
N ALA A 22 2.09 21.18 9.92
CA ALA A 22 2.10 20.36 8.72
C ALA A 22 0.75 19.67 8.47
N LEU A 23 0.08 19.20 9.52
CA LEU A 23 -1.26 18.61 9.43
C LEU A 23 -2.33 19.65 9.06
N SER A 24 -2.29 20.84 9.64
CA SER A 24 -3.21 21.94 9.27
C SER A 24 -3.05 22.33 7.80
N VAL A 25 -1.81 22.49 7.33
CA VAL A 25 -1.53 22.82 5.93
C VAL A 25 -1.96 21.68 5.00
N ALA A 26 -1.74 20.42 5.39
CA ALA A 26 -2.23 19.28 4.61
C ALA A 26 -3.76 19.24 4.53
N ALA A 27 -4.46 19.57 5.63
CA ALA A 27 -5.91 19.65 5.65
C ALA A 27 -6.45 20.73 4.68
N GLU A 28 -5.82 21.91 4.65
CA GLU A 28 -6.15 22.97 3.69
C GLU A 28 -5.95 22.49 2.24
N PHE A 29 -4.85 21.78 1.94
CA PHE A 29 -4.61 21.22 0.62
C PHE A 29 -5.65 20.16 0.22
N TRP A 30 -6.12 19.34 1.17
CA TRP A 30 -7.16 18.35 0.89
C TRP A 30 -8.52 19.00 0.63
N GLU A 31 -8.88 20.03 1.41
CA GLU A 31 -10.11 20.78 1.17
C GLU A 31 -10.09 21.46 -0.19
N GLN A 32 -8.95 22.05 -0.59
CA GLN A 32 -8.79 22.60 -1.92
C GLN A 32 -8.90 21.52 -3.01
N GLY A 33 -8.25 20.38 -2.84
CA GLY A 33 -8.35 19.26 -3.79
C GLY A 33 -9.77 18.70 -3.93
N ASP A 34 -10.52 18.65 -2.83
CA ASP A 34 -11.92 18.25 -2.82
C ASP A 34 -12.80 19.26 -3.58
N LEU A 35 -12.52 20.56 -3.45
CA LEU A 35 -13.18 21.62 -4.23
C LEU A 35 -12.84 21.53 -5.72
N GLU A 36 -11.58 21.32 -6.08
CA GLU A 36 -11.16 21.16 -7.48
C GLU A 36 -11.85 19.95 -8.13
N ARG A 37 -11.97 18.83 -7.40
CA ARG A 37 -12.69 17.64 -7.89
C ARG A 37 -14.18 17.88 -8.07
N THR A 38 -14.82 18.60 -7.16
CA THR A 38 -16.28 18.80 -7.18
C THR A 38 -16.74 19.94 -8.10
N VAL A 39 -15.96 21.01 -8.21
CA VAL A 39 -16.33 22.21 -8.98
C VAL A 39 -15.77 22.19 -10.39
N LEU A 40 -14.53 21.72 -10.57
CA LEU A 40 -13.83 21.75 -11.87
C LEU A 40 -13.79 20.39 -12.56
N GLU A 41 -14.27 19.32 -11.90
CA GLU A 41 -14.23 17.93 -12.38
C GLU A 41 -12.80 17.45 -12.76
N GLN A 42 -11.77 18.06 -12.15
CA GLN A 42 -10.38 17.71 -12.38
C GLN A 42 -9.88 16.74 -11.32
N GLN A 43 -8.94 15.87 -11.69
CA GLN A 43 -8.28 14.99 -10.73
C GLN A 43 -7.21 15.79 -9.98
N PRO A 44 -7.31 15.91 -8.64
CA PRO A 44 -6.35 16.67 -7.85
C PRO A 44 -4.97 16.02 -7.89
N ILE A 45 -3.92 16.84 -7.77
CA ILE A 45 -2.55 16.35 -7.67
C ILE A 45 -2.39 15.46 -6.40
N PRO A 46 -1.46 14.50 -6.39
CA PRO A 46 -1.29 13.58 -5.25
C PRO A 46 -1.12 14.24 -3.88
N MET A 47 -0.57 15.46 -3.83
CA MET A 47 -0.42 16.24 -2.60
C MET A 47 -1.75 16.75 -2.02
N MET A 48 -2.77 16.92 -2.87
CA MET A 48 -4.10 17.41 -2.53
C MET A 48 -5.13 16.27 -2.44
N ASP A 49 -4.72 15.02 -2.67
CA ASP A 49 -5.59 13.86 -2.54
C ASP A 49 -5.59 13.34 -1.10
N ARG A 50 -6.75 13.40 -0.46
CA ARG A 50 -6.97 12.89 0.91
C ARG A 50 -6.64 11.41 1.05
N ASN A 51 -6.77 10.62 -0.01
CA ASN A 51 -6.49 9.18 0.02
C ASN A 51 -4.99 8.86 0.10
N LYS A 52 -4.13 9.85 -0.16
CA LYS A 52 -2.67 9.73 -0.11
C LYS A 52 -2.06 10.43 1.10
N ALA A 53 -2.86 10.67 2.14
CA ALA A 53 -2.41 11.29 3.38
C ALA A 53 -1.20 10.58 4.01
N GLU A 54 -1.07 9.27 3.82
CA GLU A 54 0.07 8.50 4.34
C GLU A 54 1.41 8.84 3.65
N GLU A 55 1.39 9.45 2.45
CA GLU A 55 2.59 9.93 1.74
C GLU A 55 3.10 11.28 2.27
N LEU A 56 2.38 11.93 3.20
CA LEU A 56 2.73 13.24 3.77
C LEU A 56 4.18 13.31 4.30
N PRO A 57 4.72 12.31 5.04
CA PRO A 57 6.10 12.34 5.52
C PRO A 57 7.14 12.45 4.40
N LYS A 58 6.90 11.76 3.27
CA LYS A 58 7.79 11.80 2.11
C LYS A 58 7.79 13.18 1.45
N LEU A 59 6.61 13.78 1.32
CA LEU A 59 6.46 15.12 0.76
C LEU A 59 7.15 16.18 1.64
N GLN A 60 7.00 16.10 2.97
CA GLN A 60 7.66 17.00 3.91
C GLN A 60 9.19 16.87 3.87
N CYS A 61 9.73 15.64 3.77
CA CYS A 61 11.17 15.45 3.59
C CYS A 61 11.68 16.12 2.31
N GLY A 62 10.98 15.95 1.19
CA GLY A 62 11.32 16.59 -0.07
C GLY A 62 11.28 18.12 0.04
N PHE A 63 10.24 18.68 0.64
CA PHE A 63 10.12 20.12 0.83
C PHE A 63 11.26 20.70 1.68
N ILE A 64 11.61 20.02 2.80
CA ILE A 64 12.73 20.45 3.65
C ILE A 64 14.04 20.40 2.88
N ASP A 65 14.33 19.31 2.17
CA ASP A 65 15.62 19.10 1.49
C ASP A 65 15.79 20.07 0.30
N PHE A 66 14.73 20.32 -0.48
CA PHE A 66 14.81 21.16 -1.69
C PHE A 66 14.65 22.66 -1.44
N VAL A 67 13.79 23.07 -0.50
CA VAL A 67 13.46 24.49 -0.29
C VAL A 67 14.09 25.01 1.00
N CYS A 68 13.75 24.42 2.14
CA CYS A 68 14.11 24.99 3.45
C CYS A 68 15.60 24.86 3.76
N ALA A 69 16.21 23.71 3.49
CA ALA A 69 17.60 23.43 3.83
C ALA A 69 18.56 24.39 3.12
N PHE A 70 18.32 24.67 1.83
CA PHE A 70 19.12 25.62 1.06
C PHE A 70 19.07 27.03 1.68
N VAL A 71 17.85 27.52 1.97
CA VAL A 71 17.64 28.85 2.53
C VAL A 71 18.33 28.98 3.89
N TYR A 72 18.06 28.08 4.84
CA TYR A 72 18.63 28.17 6.19
C TYR A 72 20.14 27.89 6.23
N LYS A 73 20.66 27.08 5.32
CA LYS A 73 22.11 26.86 5.19
C LYS A 73 22.83 28.14 4.76
N GLU A 74 22.33 28.83 3.74
CA GLU A 74 22.92 30.11 3.35
C GLU A 74 22.77 31.17 4.45
N PHE A 75 21.62 31.24 5.12
CA PHE A 75 21.44 32.17 6.25
C PHE A 75 22.40 31.90 7.41
N SER A 76 22.64 30.64 7.76
CA SER A 76 23.62 30.28 8.81
C SER A 76 25.05 30.66 8.45
N ARG A 77 25.38 30.71 7.15
CA ARG A 77 26.70 31.12 6.65
C ARG A 77 26.94 32.62 6.83
N PHE A 78 25.88 33.44 6.72
CA PHE A 78 25.97 34.89 6.91
C PHE A 78 25.84 35.31 8.39
N HIS A 79 25.02 34.61 9.17
CA HIS A 79 24.77 34.90 10.58
C HIS A 79 24.81 33.62 11.42
N VAL A 80 25.84 33.48 12.24
CA VAL A 80 26.06 32.30 13.10
C VAL A 80 24.93 32.12 14.12
N GLU A 81 24.22 33.20 14.45
CA GLU A 81 23.08 33.23 15.37
C GLU A 81 21.85 32.47 14.82
N ILE A 82 21.81 32.20 13.51
CA ILE A 82 20.73 31.46 12.85
C ILE A 82 20.99 29.94 12.84
N THR A 83 22.22 29.50 13.13
CA THR A 83 22.59 28.07 13.22
C THR A 83 21.61 27.21 14.03
N PRO A 84 21.09 27.67 15.19
CA PRO A 84 20.11 26.89 15.95
C PRO A 84 18.80 26.60 15.19
N MET A 85 18.38 27.46 14.27
CA MET A 85 17.22 27.20 13.41
C MET A 85 17.51 26.13 12.36
N LEU A 86 18.72 26.14 11.78
CA LEU A 86 19.16 25.11 10.85
C LEU A 86 19.25 23.74 11.54
N ASP A 87 19.79 23.68 12.76
CA ASP A 87 19.87 22.43 13.53
C ASP A 87 18.49 21.86 13.83
N ARG A 88 17.53 22.73 14.22
CA ARG A 88 16.14 22.34 14.45
C ARG A 88 15.47 21.81 13.18
N LEU A 89 15.69 22.47 12.04
CA LEU A 89 15.21 22.01 10.75
C LEU A 89 15.72 20.60 10.43
N MET A 90 17.02 20.36 10.62
CA MET A 90 17.63 19.05 10.36
C MET A 90 17.14 17.97 11.32
N ASN A 91 16.82 18.32 12.58
CA ASN A 91 16.20 17.39 13.52
C ASN A 91 14.77 17.03 13.09
N ASN A 92 13.94 18.01 12.72
CA ASN A 92 12.60 17.74 12.20
C ASN A 92 12.64 16.86 10.93
N ARG A 93 13.64 17.09 10.06
CA ARG A 93 13.86 16.26 8.87
C ARG A 93 14.13 14.79 9.24
N LYS A 94 14.84 14.52 10.33
CA LYS A 94 15.06 13.14 10.82
C LYS A 94 13.77 12.50 11.31
N GLU A 95 12.97 13.22 12.07
CA GLU A 95 11.65 12.74 12.55
C GLU A 95 10.72 12.40 11.38
N TRP A 96 10.64 13.29 10.38
CA TRP A 96 9.88 13.01 9.16
C TRP A 96 10.41 11.80 8.39
N ASN A 97 11.73 11.63 8.33
CA ASN A 97 12.32 10.48 7.66
C ASN A 97 12.03 9.16 8.42
N ALA A 98 12.01 9.20 9.76
CA ALA A 98 11.63 8.04 10.56
C ALA A 98 10.16 7.63 10.30
N LEU A 99 9.24 8.60 10.24
CA LEU A 99 7.85 8.34 9.88
C LEU A 99 7.69 7.80 8.45
N LYS A 100 8.49 8.33 7.52
CA LYS A 100 8.53 7.83 6.14
C LYS A 100 8.98 6.37 6.09
N GLU A 101 10.06 6.03 6.78
CA GLU A 101 10.57 4.65 6.85
C GLU A 101 9.55 3.69 7.48
N GLU A 102 8.84 4.13 8.52
CA GLU A 102 7.74 3.36 9.12
C GLU A 102 6.61 3.09 8.13
N HIS A 103 6.22 4.11 7.36
CA HIS A 103 5.19 3.98 6.33
C HIS A 103 5.64 3.06 5.18
N ASP A 104 6.85 3.26 4.64
CA ASP A 104 7.41 2.43 3.58
C ASP A 104 7.49 0.95 4.01
N ALA A 105 7.86 0.67 5.27
CA ALA A 105 7.87 -0.68 5.83
C ALA A 105 6.47 -1.31 5.93
N LYS A 106 5.45 -0.53 6.34
CA LYS A 106 4.06 -1.00 6.37
C LYS A 106 3.54 -1.32 4.97
N VAL A 107 3.84 -0.48 3.98
CA VAL A 107 3.46 -0.70 2.58
C VAL A 107 4.12 -1.98 2.04
N ALA A 108 5.43 -2.14 2.26
CA ALA A 108 6.15 -3.34 1.84
C ALA A 108 5.58 -4.63 2.46
N ALA A 109 5.20 -4.60 3.74
CA ALA A 109 4.56 -5.73 4.42
C ALA A 109 3.19 -6.08 3.83
N ILE A 110 2.37 -5.07 3.49
CA ILE A 110 1.07 -5.27 2.86
C ILE A 110 1.24 -5.85 1.45
N GLU A 111 2.19 -5.35 0.67
CA GLU A 111 2.49 -5.86 -0.67
C GLU A 111 2.99 -7.30 -0.64
N ALA A 112 3.88 -7.64 0.30
CA ALA A 112 4.34 -9.01 0.51
C ALA A 112 3.19 -9.96 0.89
N ALA A 113 2.30 -9.52 1.77
CA ALA A 113 1.12 -10.30 2.17
C ALA A 113 0.12 -10.48 1.02
N LYS A 114 -0.06 -9.48 0.15
CA LYS A 114 -0.89 -9.59 -1.06
C LYS A 114 -0.31 -10.59 -2.05
N LYS A 115 1.00 -10.48 -2.36
CA LYS A 115 1.69 -11.44 -3.24
C LYS A 115 1.62 -12.86 -2.72
N ALA A 116 1.82 -13.07 -1.41
CA ALA A 116 1.69 -14.39 -0.81
C ALA A 116 0.27 -14.98 -0.96
N LYS A 117 -0.77 -14.16 -0.76
CA LYS A 117 -2.17 -14.58 -0.95
C LYS A 117 -2.52 -14.84 -2.42
N GLU A 118 -1.98 -14.05 -3.34
CA GLU A 118 -2.14 -14.26 -4.79
C GLU A 118 -1.45 -15.56 -5.22
N GLU A 119 -0.22 -15.80 -4.78
CA GLU A 119 0.50 -17.05 -5.03
C GLU A 119 -0.18 -18.28 -4.40
N GLU A 120 -0.73 -18.16 -3.19
CA GLU A 120 -1.52 -19.23 -2.55
C GLU A 120 -2.83 -19.48 -3.32
N ALA A 121 -3.52 -18.43 -3.76
CA ALA A 121 -4.74 -18.55 -4.55
C ALA A 121 -4.46 -19.17 -5.92
N GLU A 122 -3.36 -18.81 -6.58
CA GLU A 122 -2.91 -19.41 -7.84
C GLU A 122 -2.51 -20.88 -7.67
N LYS A 123 -1.75 -21.23 -6.62
CA LYS A 123 -1.41 -22.63 -6.30
C LYS A 123 -2.64 -23.46 -5.98
N ALA A 124 -3.61 -22.90 -5.23
CA ALA A 124 -4.88 -23.56 -4.93
C ALA A 124 -5.77 -23.73 -6.18
N ALA A 125 -5.77 -22.75 -7.08
CA ALA A 125 -6.49 -22.82 -8.37
C ALA A 125 -5.87 -23.86 -9.31
N ALA A 126 -4.53 -23.90 -9.40
CA ALA A 126 -3.79 -24.89 -10.18
C ALA A 126 -4.00 -26.32 -9.63
N ALA A 127 -3.98 -26.50 -8.31
CA ALA A 127 -4.28 -27.79 -7.67
C ALA A 127 -5.72 -28.27 -7.95
N ARG A 128 -6.70 -27.35 -7.93
CA ARG A 128 -8.10 -27.66 -8.30
C ARG A 128 -8.25 -28.04 -9.78
N GLN A 129 -7.52 -27.39 -10.68
CA GLN A 129 -7.52 -27.75 -12.11
C GLN A 129 -6.84 -29.10 -12.37
N ALA A 130 -5.71 -29.38 -11.70
CA ALA A 130 -5.04 -30.67 -11.78
C ALA A 130 -5.93 -31.83 -11.29
N ALA A 131 -6.64 -31.64 -10.17
CA ALA A 131 -7.59 -32.62 -9.65
C ALA A 131 -8.79 -32.86 -10.60
N ARG A 132 -9.19 -31.85 -11.39
CA ARG A 132 -10.26 -31.97 -12.39
C ARG A 132 -9.80 -32.68 -13.67
N GLY A 133 -8.51 -32.59 -14.00
CA GLY A 133 -7.89 -33.28 -15.15
C GLY A 133 -7.55 -34.76 -14.91
N THR A 134 -7.59 -35.23 -13.66
CA THR A 134 -7.32 -36.63 -13.28
C THR A 134 -8.54 -37.53 -13.18
N LEU A 135 -9.73 -37.11 -13.66
CA LEU A 135 -10.86 -38.02 -13.76
C LEU A 135 -10.53 -39.14 -14.76
N PRO A 136 -10.60 -40.43 -14.38
CA PRO A 136 -10.25 -41.52 -15.28
C PRO A 136 -11.17 -41.50 -16.51
N GLY A 137 -10.57 -41.49 -17.71
CA GLY A 137 -11.22 -41.25 -19.02
C GLY A 137 -12.31 -42.24 -19.48
N TRP A 138 -12.82 -43.08 -18.57
CA TRP A 138 -13.98 -43.94 -18.81
C TRP A 138 -15.32 -43.22 -18.58
N LEU A 139 -15.30 -42.04 -17.95
CA LEU A 139 -16.50 -41.21 -17.69
C LEU A 139 -16.86 -40.25 -18.83
N ASP A 140 -16.03 -40.12 -19.87
CA ASP A 140 -16.25 -39.22 -21.01
C ASP A 140 -16.67 -39.97 -22.30
N MET A 141 -17.35 -41.11 -22.13
CA MET A 141 -17.93 -41.89 -23.22
C MET A 141 -19.39 -41.45 -23.46
N PRO A 142 -19.78 -41.00 -24.68
CA PRO A 142 -21.12 -40.47 -24.98
C PRO A 142 -22.27 -41.48 -24.76
N HIS A 143 -21.95 -42.76 -24.57
CA HIS A 143 -22.89 -43.87 -24.54
C HIS A 143 -23.49 -44.15 -23.15
N LEU A 144 -23.04 -43.45 -22.11
CA LEU A 144 -23.48 -43.65 -20.71
C LEU A 144 -24.47 -42.58 -20.20
N ARG A 145 -24.98 -41.71 -21.07
CA ARG A 145 -25.91 -40.63 -20.70
C ARG A 145 -27.37 -41.06 -20.55
N ASN A 146 -27.65 -42.36 -20.42
CA ASN A 146 -29.01 -42.89 -20.33
C ASN A 146 -29.33 -43.36 -18.90
N PRO A 147 -30.20 -42.66 -18.14
CA PRO A 147 -30.50 -42.93 -16.73
C PRO A 147 -31.36 -44.18 -16.50
N LEU A 148 -31.47 -45.11 -17.45
CA LEU A 148 -32.26 -46.34 -17.34
C LEU A 148 -31.42 -47.62 -17.15
N ARG A 149 -30.08 -47.50 -17.05
CA ARG A 149 -29.19 -48.68 -16.90
C ARG A 149 -28.61 -48.87 -15.49
N TRP A 150 -28.83 -47.92 -14.57
CA TRP A 150 -28.28 -47.98 -13.21
C TRP A 150 -29.01 -48.99 -12.29
N GLU A 151 -30.26 -49.35 -12.60
CA GLU A 151 -31.00 -50.35 -11.81
C GLU A 151 -30.49 -51.79 -12.01
N VAL A 152 -29.79 -52.09 -13.10
CA VAL A 152 -29.33 -53.47 -13.37
C VAL A 152 -28.00 -53.78 -12.67
N VAL A 153 -27.15 -52.76 -12.42
CA VAL A 153 -25.83 -52.98 -11.81
C VAL A 153 -25.91 -53.04 -10.26
N SER A 154 -26.95 -52.49 -9.65
CA SER A 154 -27.14 -52.59 -8.19
C SER A 154 -27.61 -53.97 -7.71
N CYS A 155 -28.15 -54.82 -8.59
CA CYS A 155 -28.69 -56.13 -8.21
C CYS A 155 -27.68 -57.30 -8.28
N PHE A 156 -26.48 -57.08 -8.83
CA PHE A 156 -25.43 -58.13 -8.94
C PHE A 156 -24.33 -57.99 -7.87
N GLY A 157 -24.58 -57.26 -6.77
CA GLY A 157 -23.64 -57.08 -5.65
C GLY A 157 -23.73 -58.13 -4.54
N HIS A 158 -24.41 -59.26 -4.73
CA HIS A 158 -24.65 -60.26 -3.68
C HIS A 158 -24.10 -61.66 -3.95
N LEU A 159 -23.19 -61.83 -4.92
CA LEU A 159 -22.62 -63.15 -5.17
C LEU A 159 -21.17 -63.10 -5.66
N PHE A 160 -20.23 -62.65 -4.82
CA PHE A 160 -18.86 -63.19 -4.84
C PHE A 160 -18.20 -63.03 -3.46
N PRO A 161 -17.96 -64.13 -2.72
CA PRO A 161 -17.21 -64.09 -1.47
C PRO A 161 -15.71 -64.00 -1.74
N ALA A 162 -15.00 -63.56 -0.70
CA ALA A 162 -13.58 -63.33 -0.62
C ALA A 162 -12.70 -64.50 -1.11
N ALA A 163 -11.61 -64.17 -1.80
CA ALA A 163 -10.37 -64.95 -1.75
C ALA A 163 -9.17 -64.03 -1.99
N VAL A 164 -8.33 -64.01 -0.95
CA VAL A 164 -7.17 -63.16 -0.69
C VAL A 164 -5.93 -63.64 -1.46
N ALA A 165 -5.06 -62.68 -1.84
CA ALA A 165 -3.60 -62.79 -1.73
C ALA A 165 -3.11 -61.36 -1.41
N SER A 166 -2.43 -61.05 -0.30
CA SER A 166 -1.66 -61.88 0.67
C SER A 166 -2.44 -62.62 1.74
#